data_AF-A0A9Q3C6J9-F1
#
_entry.id   AF-A0A9Q3C6J9-F1
#
_cell.length_a   1.000
_cell.length_b   1.000
_cell.length_c   1.000
_cell.angle_alpha   90.00
_cell.angle_beta   90.00
_cell.angle_gamma   90.00
#
_symmetry.space_group_name_H-M   'P 1'
#
loop_
_entity.id
_entity.type
_entity.pdbx_description
1 polymer ?
#
loop_
_entity_poly.entity_id
_entity_poly.type
_entity_poly.pdbx_seq_one_letter_code
_entity_poly.pdbx_strand_id
1 'polypeptide(L)'
;MANFSQGRKKVLYATSFLVGRDAKWIEPYHSNLTNQCSSYLLNSWPLFESQLFTLFGDPNEVRKAEAALDGLRMKEGGHVALYIADFRSLVSRIGDWGKRALIHHFRKGLASRILDQLASHPSNIDSLQDLLDISLELDTRYHERKKEKNNHQEKKPEASKSNSSNHQNCSSSSHKKKNFHSQKRDKPHSSLLNKDFNLKGS
;
A
#
# COMPACT_ATOMS: atom_id res chain seq x y z
N MET A 1 -18.35 32.83 28.32
CA MET A 1 -19.67 32.21 28.56
C MET A 1 -19.89 31.10 27.53
N ALA A 2 -20.39 29.93 27.91
CA ALA A 2 -20.63 28.83 26.98
C ALA A 2 -21.93 29.04 26.19
N ASN A 3 -21.90 28.90 24.87
CA ASN A 3 -23.06 29.12 24.01
C ASN A 3 -23.94 27.85 23.93
N PHE A 4 -24.62 27.51 25.03
CA PHE A 4 -25.41 26.28 25.20
C PHE A 4 -26.46 26.05 24.09
N SER A 5 -27.05 27.12 23.56
CA SER A 5 -28.01 27.08 22.44
C SER A 5 -27.40 26.45 21.17
N GLN A 6 -26.13 26.73 20.89
CA GLN A 6 -25.42 26.16 19.74
C GLN A 6 -24.88 24.76 20.03
N GLY A 7 -24.44 24.50 21.27
CA GLY A 7 -24.00 23.18 21.73
C GLY A 7 -25.11 22.12 21.59
N ARG A 8 -26.29 22.38 22.17
CA ARG A 8 -27.43 21.45 22.11
C ARG A 8 -27.88 21.13 20.68
N LYS A 9 -27.90 22.13 19.78
CA LYS A 9 -28.25 21.92 18.37
C LYS A 9 -27.26 20.99 17.65
N LYS A 10 -25.96 21.12 17.92
CA LYS A 10 -24.95 20.20 17.39
C LYS A 10 -25.12 18.78 17.91
N VAL A 11 -25.40 18.61 19.22
CA VAL A 11 -25.66 17.29 19.80
C VAL A 11 -26.90 16.65 19.17
N LEU A 12 -28.03 17.36 19.10
CA LEU A 12 -29.25 16.86 18.45
C LEU A 12 -29.01 16.40 17.00
N TYR A 13 -28.26 17.20 16.23
CA TYR A 13 -27.85 16.84 14.87
C TYR A 13 -27.00 15.56 14.87
N ALA A 14 -25.93 15.49 15.67
CA ALA A 14 -25.07 14.31 15.76
C ALA A 14 -25.84 13.05 16.19
N THR A 15 -26.77 13.16 17.15
CA THR A 15 -27.60 12.03 17.61
C THR A 15 -28.51 11.47 16.52
N SER A 16 -28.85 12.26 15.48
CA SER A 16 -29.64 11.75 14.34
C SER A 16 -28.84 10.84 13.40
N PHE A 17 -27.51 10.80 13.51
CA PHE A 17 -26.64 9.87 12.77
C PHE A 17 -26.26 8.63 13.57
N LEU A 18 -26.61 8.55 14.87
CA LEU A 18 -26.35 7.36 15.68
C LEU A 18 -27.37 6.28 15.33
N VAL A 19 -26.88 5.09 14.97
CA VAL A 19 -27.71 3.95 14.55
C VAL A 19 -27.22 2.68 15.25
N GLY A 20 -28.12 1.71 15.48
CA GLY A 20 -27.74 0.39 15.99
C GLY A 20 -27.25 0.42 17.45
N ARG A 21 -25.99 0.08 17.69
CA ARG A 21 -25.42 0.01 19.05
C ARG A 21 -25.29 1.41 19.68
N ASP A 22 -24.97 2.40 18.85
CA ASP A 22 -24.61 3.74 19.31
C ASP A 22 -25.88 4.52 19.70
N ALA A 23 -26.98 4.27 18.98
CA ALA A 23 -28.31 4.75 19.36
C ALA A 23 -28.76 4.24 20.75
N LYS A 24 -28.48 2.97 21.08
CA LYS A 24 -28.82 2.38 22.39
C LYS A 24 -28.12 3.05 23.57
N TRP A 25 -26.96 3.66 23.35
CA TRP A 25 -26.28 4.45 24.38
C TRP A 25 -27.00 5.79 24.63
N ILE A 26 -27.60 6.41 23.60
CA ILE A 26 -28.31 7.69 23.75
C ILE A 26 -29.78 7.54 24.17
N GLU A 27 -30.40 6.38 23.96
CA GLU A 27 -31.76 6.02 24.42
C GLU A 27 -32.13 6.50 25.85
N PRO A 28 -31.34 6.23 26.92
CA PRO A 28 -31.66 6.70 28.28
C PRO A 28 -31.68 8.23 28.42
N TYR A 29 -31.10 8.97 27.48
CA TYR A 29 -31.12 10.43 27.45
C TYR A 29 -32.22 10.99 26.53
N HIS A 30 -32.93 10.15 25.77
CA HIS A 30 -33.92 10.58 24.77
C HIS A 30 -35.09 11.39 25.34
N SER A 31 -35.55 11.08 26.54
CA SER A 31 -36.55 11.89 27.28
C SER A 31 -36.04 13.31 27.61
N ASN A 32 -34.72 13.50 27.67
CA ASN A 32 -34.04 14.77 27.91
C ASN A 32 -33.62 15.48 26.61
N LEU A 33 -33.69 14.82 25.44
CA LEU A 33 -33.53 15.47 24.13
C LEU A 33 -34.70 16.43 23.85
N THR A 34 -35.92 16.03 24.19
CA THR A 34 -37.16 16.79 23.95
C THR A 34 -37.49 17.77 25.08
N ASN A 35 -37.21 17.42 26.34
CA ASN A 35 -37.40 18.32 27.48
C ASN A 35 -36.25 19.34 27.63
N GLN A 36 -36.54 20.51 28.18
CA GLN A 36 -35.50 21.49 28.56
C GLN A 36 -34.66 21.05 29.77
N CYS A 37 -34.94 19.89 30.37
CA CYS A 37 -34.33 19.44 31.61
C CYS A 37 -32.90 18.86 31.44
N SER A 38 -31.93 19.66 31.87
CA SER A 38 -30.79 19.29 32.74
C SER A 38 -29.81 18.13 32.41
N SER A 39 -29.88 17.43 31.26
CA SER A 39 -28.75 16.57 30.87
C SER A 39 -27.53 17.43 30.50
N TYR A 40 -26.54 17.50 31.38
CA TYR A 40 -25.30 18.27 31.15
C TYR A 40 -24.54 17.80 29.89
N LEU A 41 -24.60 16.49 29.64
CA LEU A 41 -24.11 15.83 28.43
C LEU A 41 -24.74 16.41 27.15
N LEU A 42 -26.08 16.45 27.06
CA LEU A 42 -26.77 16.89 25.83
C LEU A 42 -26.67 18.40 25.57
N ASN A 43 -26.43 19.20 26.61
CA ASN A 43 -26.31 20.65 26.50
C ASN A 43 -24.86 21.11 26.23
N SER A 44 -23.88 20.20 26.26
CA SER A 44 -22.46 20.50 26.10
C SER A 44 -21.81 19.65 25.00
N TRP A 45 -21.59 20.26 23.83
CA TRP A 45 -20.89 19.63 22.71
C TRP A 45 -19.56 18.96 23.09
N PRO A 46 -18.59 19.61 23.77
CA PRO A 46 -17.30 18.97 24.06
C PRO A 46 -17.42 17.76 25.01
N LEU A 47 -18.45 17.72 25.87
CA LEU A 47 -18.69 16.55 26.73
C LEU A 47 -19.30 15.40 25.94
N PHE A 48 -20.29 15.69 25.09
CA PHE A 48 -20.85 14.73 24.15
C PHE A 48 -19.78 14.12 23.24
N GLU A 49 -18.94 14.97 22.64
CA GLU A 49 -17.81 14.57 21.81
C GLU A 49 -16.82 13.70 22.60
N SER A 50 -16.42 14.11 23.82
CA SER A 50 -15.51 13.31 24.65
C SER A 50 -16.06 11.93 25.01
N GLN A 51 -17.35 11.81 25.35
CA GLN A 51 -17.96 10.53 25.70
C GLN A 51 -18.23 9.66 24.46
N LEU A 52 -18.57 10.27 23.32
CA LEU A 52 -18.65 9.60 22.02
C LEU A 52 -17.30 8.95 21.65
N PHE A 53 -16.20 9.72 21.69
CA PHE A 53 -14.87 9.19 21.42
C PHE A 53 -14.38 8.20 22.49
N THR A 54 -14.76 8.35 23.75
CA THR A 54 -14.39 7.40 24.81
C THR A 54 -15.08 6.04 24.66
N LEU A 55 -16.33 6.02 24.18
CA LEU A 55 -17.14 4.80 24.07
C LEU A 55 -17.01 4.12 22.70
N PHE A 56 -16.80 4.88 21.62
CA PHE A 56 -16.84 4.39 20.23
C PHE A 56 -15.58 4.73 19.42
N GLY A 57 -14.74 5.64 19.90
CA GLY A 57 -13.43 5.90 19.30
C GLY A 57 -12.45 4.77 19.58
N ASP A 58 -11.49 4.58 18.67
CA ASP A 58 -10.39 3.63 18.89
C ASP A 58 -9.26 4.32 19.67
N PRO A 59 -9.01 3.94 20.95
CA PRO A 59 -7.98 4.60 21.77
C PRO A 59 -6.55 4.37 21.24
N ASN A 60 -6.40 3.53 20.21
CA ASN A 60 -5.14 3.30 19.50
C ASN A 60 -5.17 3.79 18.04
N GLU A 61 -6.15 4.61 17.61
CA GLU A 61 -6.24 5.04 16.20
C GLU A 61 -4.94 5.67 15.71
N VAL A 62 -4.41 6.65 16.44
CA VAL A 62 -3.14 7.33 16.10
C VAL A 62 -1.99 6.32 15.99
N ARG A 63 -1.83 5.45 17.00
CA ARG A 63 -0.79 4.39 17.02
C ARG A 63 -0.93 3.39 15.87
N LYS A 64 -2.16 3.05 15.48
CA LYS A 64 -2.44 2.18 14.33
C LYS A 64 -2.14 2.89 13.02
N ALA A 65 -2.45 4.18 12.90
CA ALA A 65 -2.14 4.99 11.74
C ALA A 65 -0.63 5.21 11.58
N GLU A 66 0.11 5.45 12.67
CA GLU A 66 1.58 5.49 12.72
C GLU A 66 2.18 4.18 12.21
N ALA A 67 1.78 3.04 12.79
CA ALA A 67 2.28 1.73 12.38
C ALA A 67 1.94 1.37 10.92
N ALA A 68 0.73 1.74 10.46
CA ALA A 68 0.33 1.60 9.07
C ALA A 68 1.15 2.49 8.13
N LEU A 69 1.47 3.72 8.53
CA LEU A 69 2.30 4.65 7.76
C LEU A 69 3.74 4.17 7.66
N ASP A 70 4.28 3.58 8.73
CA ASP A 70 5.61 2.98 8.72
C ASP A 70 5.70 1.75 7.80
N GLY A 71 4.63 0.97 7.73
CA GLY A 71 4.45 -0.16 6.81
C GLY A 71 4.03 0.21 5.39
N LEU A 72 3.61 1.46 5.12
CA LEU A 72 3.03 1.84 3.83
C LEU A 72 4.06 1.78 2.70
N ARG A 73 3.86 0.90 1.73
CA ARG A 73 4.72 0.73 0.54
C ARG A 73 3.89 0.73 -0.73
N MET A 74 4.30 1.51 -1.70
CA MET A 74 3.82 1.48 -3.08
C MET A 74 4.26 0.17 -3.75
N LYS A 75 3.36 -0.47 -4.50
CA LYS A 75 3.69 -1.64 -5.33
C LYS A 75 4.43 -1.19 -6.58
N GLU A 76 5.46 -1.93 -6.99
CA GLU A 76 6.31 -1.58 -8.14
C GLU A 76 5.52 -1.36 -9.46
N GLY A 77 4.46 -2.15 -9.69
CA GLY A 77 3.56 -1.98 -10.83
C GLY A 77 2.30 -1.14 -10.57
N GLY A 78 2.12 -0.61 -9.36
CA GLY A 78 0.96 0.21 -8.98
C GLY A 78 1.14 1.69 -9.30
N HIS A 79 0.06 2.46 -9.17
CA HIS A 79 0.03 3.90 -9.44
C HIS A 79 0.37 4.73 -8.20
N VAL A 80 1.13 5.83 -8.38
CA VAL A 80 1.48 6.77 -7.31
C VAL A 80 0.23 7.43 -6.72
N ALA A 81 -0.78 7.76 -7.54
CA ALA A 81 -2.01 8.41 -7.07
C ALA A 81 -2.75 7.63 -5.97
N LEU A 82 -2.74 6.29 -6.04
CA LEU A 82 -3.35 5.44 -4.99
C LEU A 82 -2.52 5.48 -3.71
N TYR A 83 -1.19 5.36 -3.81
CA TYR A 83 -0.29 5.49 -2.68
C TYR A 83 -0.39 6.86 -1.99
N ILE A 84 -0.57 7.95 -2.76
CA ILE A 84 -0.81 9.30 -2.23
C ILE A 84 -2.12 9.37 -1.44
N ALA A 85 -3.19 8.73 -1.92
CA ALA A 85 -4.48 8.70 -1.23
C ALA A 85 -4.38 7.97 0.11
N ASP A 86 -3.74 6.79 0.13
CA ASP A 86 -3.50 6.02 1.36
C ASP A 86 -2.61 6.79 2.34
N PHE A 87 -1.52 7.40 1.86
CA PHE A 87 -0.62 8.22 2.67
C PHE A 87 -1.35 9.42 3.31
N ARG A 88 -2.12 10.20 2.53
CA ARG A 88 -2.88 11.34 3.05
C ARG A 88 -3.98 10.91 4.04
N SER A 89 -4.62 9.76 3.80
CA SER A 89 -5.62 9.16 4.71
C SER A 89 -5.03 8.76 6.07
N LEU A 90 -3.79 8.28 6.10
CA LEU A 90 -3.10 7.96 7.36
C LEU A 90 -2.62 9.23 8.07
N VAL A 91 -1.98 10.15 7.35
CA VAL A 91 -1.47 11.42 7.91
C VAL A 91 -2.60 12.26 8.54
N SER A 92 -3.79 12.27 7.95
CA SER A 92 -4.94 13.01 8.50
C SER A 92 -5.43 12.48 9.85
N ARG A 93 -5.19 11.19 10.17
CA ARG A 93 -5.54 10.58 11.47
C ARG A 93 -4.50 10.85 12.56
N ILE A 94 -3.27 11.21 12.17
CA ILE A 94 -2.15 11.43 13.10
C ILE A 94 -2.00 12.92 13.44
N GLY A 95 -2.31 13.80 12.49
CA GLY A 95 -2.30 15.26 12.69
C GLY A 95 -0.89 15.85 12.75
N ASP A 96 -0.26 15.83 13.92
CA ASP A 96 0.86 16.72 14.28
C ASP A 96 2.25 16.22 13.82
N TRP A 97 2.34 15.68 12.60
CA TRP A 97 3.60 15.14 12.08
C TRP A 97 4.52 16.23 11.49
N GLY A 98 5.78 16.28 11.93
CA GLY A 98 6.78 17.22 11.41
C GLY A 98 7.09 17.07 9.91
N LYS A 99 7.10 18.18 9.14
CA LYS A 99 7.28 18.22 7.68
C LYS A 99 8.43 17.35 7.14
N ARG A 100 9.62 17.42 7.76
CA ARG A 100 10.80 16.63 7.35
C ARG A 100 10.57 15.12 7.46
N ALA A 101 9.85 14.70 8.50
CA ALA A 101 9.54 13.30 8.70
C ALA A 101 8.42 12.83 7.76
N LEU A 102 7.42 13.65 7.44
CA LEU A 102 6.45 13.34 6.37
C LEU A 102 7.14 13.09 5.02
N ILE A 103 8.09 13.94 4.63
CA ILE A 103 8.91 13.77 3.42
C ILE A 103 9.69 12.45 3.49
N HIS A 104 10.30 12.13 4.64
CA HIS A 104 11.02 10.87 4.84
C HIS A 104 10.13 9.63 4.72
N HIS A 105 8.96 9.60 5.37
CA HIS A 105 8.01 8.48 5.29
C HIS A 105 7.46 8.31 3.87
N PHE A 106 7.17 9.41 3.16
CA PHE A 106 6.76 9.34 1.75
C PHE A 106 7.86 8.74 0.88
N ARG A 107 9.10 9.25 0.94
CA ARG A 107 10.24 8.68 0.17
C ARG A 107 10.48 7.21 0.50
N LYS A 108 10.47 6.83 1.79
CA LYS A 108 10.64 5.45 2.27
C LYS A 108 9.60 4.48 1.68
N GLY A 109 8.43 4.97 1.29
CA GLY A 109 7.35 4.14 0.76
C GLY A 109 7.20 4.12 -0.76
N LEU A 110 7.97 4.90 -1.53
CA LEU A 110 7.90 4.90 -3.00
C LEU A 110 8.48 3.62 -3.62
N ALA A 111 7.97 3.27 -4.80
CA ALA A 111 8.50 2.19 -5.63
C ALA A 111 9.92 2.51 -6.12
N SER A 112 10.75 1.48 -6.33
CA SER A 112 12.16 1.66 -6.70
C SER A 112 12.33 2.45 -8.00
N ARG A 113 11.52 2.16 -9.03
CA ARG A 113 11.50 2.93 -10.28
C ARG A 113 11.27 4.44 -10.12
N ILE A 114 10.52 4.87 -9.09
CA ILE A 114 10.27 6.28 -8.82
C ILE A 114 11.46 6.87 -8.07
N LEU A 115 12.04 6.14 -7.11
CA LEU A 115 13.23 6.57 -6.37
C LEU A 115 14.44 6.75 -7.30
N ASP A 116 14.66 5.86 -8.26
CA ASP A 116 15.75 5.97 -9.24
C ASP A 116 15.59 7.20 -10.15
N GLN A 117 14.36 7.51 -10.54
CA GLN A 117 14.03 8.70 -11.34
C GLN A 117 14.13 9.99 -10.52
N LEU A 118 13.71 9.98 -9.26
CA LEU A 118 13.90 11.09 -8.31
C LEU A 118 15.39 11.35 -8.03
N ALA A 119 16.21 10.31 -7.89
CA ALA A 119 17.66 10.43 -7.71
C ALA A 119 18.36 11.02 -8.95
N SER A 120 17.77 10.86 -10.14
CA SER A 120 18.22 11.45 -11.40
C SER A 120 17.63 12.84 -11.67
N HIS A 121 16.74 13.34 -10.81
CA HIS A 121 16.02 14.60 -11.02
C HIS A 121 16.88 15.80 -10.60
N PRO A 122 17.01 16.85 -11.43
CA PRO A 122 17.96 17.95 -11.19
C PRO A 122 17.52 18.95 -10.11
N SER A 123 16.28 18.88 -9.61
CA SER A 123 15.74 19.84 -8.64
C SER A 123 15.82 19.30 -7.20
N ASN A 124 16.23 20.15 -6.25
CA ASN A 124 16.07 19.87 -4.83
C ASN A 124 14.59 19.90 -4.44
N ILE A 125 14.11 18.81 -3.83
CA ILE A 125 12.71 18.64 -3.45
C ILE A 125 12.59 18.78 -1.92
N ASP A 126 12.45 20.02 -1.45
CA ASP A 126 12.42 20.34 -0.01
C ASP A 126 10.99 20.44 0.56
N SER A 127 9.97 20.46 -0.31
CA SER A 127 8.56 20.48 0.05
C SER A 127 7.90 19.13 -0.21
N LEU A 128 6.91 18.80 0.62
CA LEU A 128 6.11 17.57 0.47
C LEU A 128 5.21 17.63 -0.77
N GLN A 129 4.69 18.80 -1.16
CA GLN A 129 3.81 18.90 -2.33
C GLN A 129 4.61 18.68 -3.62
N ASP A 130 5.74 19.35 -3.76
CA ASP A 130 6.68 19.21 -4.87
C ASP A 130 7.09 17.74 -5.06
N LEU A 131 7.30 17.01 -3.96
CA LEU A 131 7.59 15.57 -3.98
C LEU A 131 6.41 14.72 -4.47
N LEU A 132 5.19 15.08 -4.08
CA LEU A 132 3.96 14.41 -4.52
C LEU A 132 3.73 14.64 -6.03
N ASP A 133 3.88 15.88 -6.48
CA ASP A 133 3.64 16.31 -7.85
C ASP A 133 4.68 15.70 -8.82
N ILE A 134 5.98 15.78 -8.50
CA ILE A 134 7.05 15.14 -9.29
C ILE A 134 6.86 13.62 -9.31
N SER A 135 6.49 12.98 -8.19
CA SER A 135 6.24 11.54 -8.17
C SER A 135 5.06 11.14 -9.08
N LEU A 136 4.03 11.99 -9.17
CA LEU A 136 2.86 11.77 -10.03
C LEU A 136 3.19 11.97 -11.52
N GLU A 137 4.02 12.95 -11.87
CA GLU A 137 4.51 13.17 -13.24
C GLU A 137 5.34 11.96 -13.72
N LEU A 138 6.32 11.54 -12.92
CA LEU A 138 7.17 10.37 -13.19
C LEU A 138 6.34 9.09 -13.36
N ASP A 139 5.30 8.91 -12.54
CA ASP A 139 4.39 7.78 -12.65
C ASP A 139 3.58 7.79 -13.95
N THR A 140 3.00 8.95 -14.29
CA THR A 140 2.24 9.14 -15.53
C THR A 140 3.13 8.77 -16.74
N ARG A 141 4.35 9.29 -16.77
CA ARG A 141 5.31 9.05 -17.86
C ARG A 141 5.77 7.59 -17.93
N TYR A 142 5.91 6.91 -16.79
CA TYR A 142 6.19 5.48 -16.74
C TYR A 142 5.04 4.65 -17.33
N HIS A 143 3.80 4.96 -16.96
CA HIS A 143 2.62 4.22 -17.44
C HIS A 143 2.32 4.48 -18.92
N GLU A 144 2.56 5.68 -19.45
CA GLU A 144 2.56 5.97 -20.90
C GLU A 144 3.53 5.07 -21.65
N ARG A 145 4.82 5.10 -21.27
CA ARG A 145 5.88 4.31 -21.90
C ARG A 145 5.62 2.80 -21.83
N LYS A 146 4.94 2.33 -20.78
CA LYS A 146 4.52 0.93 -20.65
C LYS A 146 3.42 0.58 -21.65
N LYS A 147 2.43 1.45 -21.87
CA LYS A 147 1.39 1.28 -22.90
C LYS A 147 1.99 1.30 -24.31
N GLU A 148 2.89 2.24 -24.60
CA GLU A 148 3.62 2.32 -25.88
C GLU A 148 4.33 0.99 -26.21
N LYS A 149 5.10 0.44 -25.25
CA LYS A 149 5.83 -0.82 -25.44
C LYS A 149 4.90 -2.01 -25.71
N ASN A 150 3.78 -2.11 -24.99
CA ASN A 150 2.81 -3.19 -25.22
C ASN A 150 2.20 -3.08 -26.63
N ASN A 151 1.75 -1.88 -27.04
CA ASN A 151 1.18 -1.62 -28.36
C ASN A 151 2.16 -1.91 -29.51
N HIS A 152 3.48 -1.76 -29.28
CA HIS A 152 4.50 -2.12 -30.26
C HIS A 152 4.79 -3.62 -30.33
N GLN A 153 4.61 -4.37 -29.23
CA GLN A 153 4.80 -5.83 -29.23
C GLN A 153 3.64 -6.56 -29.93
N GLU A 154 2.42 -6.04 -29.83
CA GLU A 154 1.24 -6.57 -30.55
C GLU A 154 1.32 -6.34 -32.07
N LYS A 155 2.12 -5.37 -32.53
CA LYS A 155 2.32 -5.05 -33.97
C LYS A 155 3.55 -5.72 -34.58
N LYS A 156 3.90 -6.94 -34.16
CA LYS A 156 4.92 -7.73 -34.85
C LYS A 156 4.32 -8.33 -36.13
N PRO A 157 4.80 -7.98 -37.33
CA PRO A 157 4.24 -8.52 -38.56
C PRO A 157 4.47 -10.04 -38.61
N GLU A 158 3.39 -10.78 -38.86
CA GLU A 158 3.44 -12.22 -39.04
C GLU A 158 4.23 -12.52 -40.32
N ALA A 159 5.43 -13.07 -40.16
CA ALA A 159 6.30 -13.41 -41.29
C ALA A 159 5.63 -14.53 -42.09
N SER A 160 5.12 -14.17 -43.27
CA SER A 160 4.42 -15.06 -44.19
C SER A 160 5.31 -16.24 -44.56
N LYS A 161 4.83 -17.47 -44.26
CA LYS A 161 5.47 -18.72 -44.68
C LYS A 161 5.37 -18.88 -46.20
N SER A 162 6.32 -18.34 -46.94
CA SER A 162 6.51 -18.70 -48.34
C SER A 162 7.14 -20.08 -48.44
N ASN A 163 6.33 -21.10 -48.75
CA ASN A 163 6.85 -22.41 -49.15
C ASN A 163 7.69 -22.26 -50.42
N SER A 164 8.94 -22.73 -50.38
CA SER A 164 9.67 -23.18 -51.57
C SER A 164 10.41 -24.46 -51.25
N SER A 165 10.29 -25.44 -52.13
CA SER A 165 10.73 -26.83 -51.94
C SER A 165 12.12 -27.12 -52.50
N ASN A 166 12.74 -28.19 -51.98
CA ASN A 166 13.84 -28.97 -52.56
C ASN A 166 15.16 -28.27 -52.97
N HIS A 167 16.26 -28.67 -52.32
CA HIS A 167 17.09 -29.71 -52.94
C HIS A 167 17.87 -30.56 -51.91
N GLN A 168 18.49 -31.64 -52.40
CA GLN A 168 18.89 -32.83 -51.65
C GLN A 168 20.25 -32.76 -50.94
N ASN A 169 20.27 -33.38 -49.76
CA ASN A 169 21.32 -34.18 -49.12
C ASN A 169 22.68 -34.38 -49.85
N CYS A 170 23.79 -34.19 -49.10
CA CYS A 170 24.96 -35.07 -49.21
C CYS A 170 25.68 -35.19 -47.86
N SER A 171 26.21 -36.39 -47.59
CA SER A 171 26.83 -36.76 -46.31
C SER A 171 28.14 -37.52 -46.53
N SER A 172 29.17 -37.14 -45.78
CA SER A 172 30.38 -37.91 -45.42
C SER A 172 31.44 -36.93 -44.88
N SER A 173 32.39 -37.26 -44.01
CA SER A 173 32.53 -38.23 -42.93
C SER A 173 33.96 -38.04 -42.37
N SER A 174 34.13 -38.12 -41.06
CA SER A 174 35.39 -38.54 -40.38
C SER A 174 36.68 -37.70 -40.57
N HIS A 175 37.30 -37.29 -39.46
CA HIS A 175 38.68 -37.64 -39.00
C HIS A 175 39.00 -36.85 -37.70
N LYS A 176 38.95 -37.47 -36.51
CA LYS A 176 40.04 -38.13 -35.76
C LYS A 176 40.89 -37.23 -34.82
N LYS A 177 40.49 -37.24 -33.53
CA LYS A 177 41.29 -37.33 -32.27
C LYS A 177 42.69 -36.69 -32.16
N LYS A 178 42.95 -36.09 -30.98
CA LYS A 178 44.00 -36.56 -30.04
C LYS A 178 43.71 -36.16 -28.57
N ASN A 179 44.18 -37.00 -27.64
CA ASN A 179 44.00 -36.91 -26.18
C ASN A 179 45.27 -36.38 -25.48
N PHE A 180 45.09 -35.79 -24.28
CA PHE A 180 45.89 -35.96 -23.04
C PHE A 180 44.95 -35.52 -21.89
N HIS A 181 44.55 -36.27 -20.85
CA HIS A 181 45.16 -37.26 -19.93
C HIS A 181 45.95 -36.68 -18.74
N SER A 182 45.28 -36.54 -17.59
CA SER A 182 45.75 -36.91 -16.23
C SER A 182 44.55 -36.88 -15.26
N GLN A 183 44.00 -38.02 -14.84
CA GLN A 183 44.17 -38.68 -13.52
C GLN A 183 43.74 -37.81 -12.31
N LYS A 184 42.62 -38.15 -11.64
CA LYS A 184 42.49 -39.07 -10.46
C LYS A 184 43.23 -38.50 -9.23
N ARG A 185 42.64 -38.32 -8.04
CA ARG A 185 41.77 -39.20 -7.21
C ARG A 185 40.87 -38.33 -6.29
N ASP A 186 39.79 -38.75 -5.61
CA ASP A 186 38.78 -39.83 -5.71
C ASP A 186 37.58 -39.34 -4.79
N LYS A 187 36.92 -40.20 -4.00
CA LYS A 187 35.96 -39.90 -2.90
C LYS A 187 36.15 -40.93 -1.77
N PRO A 188 35.57 -40.72 -0.57
CA PRO A 188 34.83 -41.82 0.07
C PRO A 188 33.36 -41.47 0.37
N HIS A 189 32.59 -42.48 0.76
CA HIS A 189 31.12 -42.52 0.71
C HIS A 189 30.55 -43.34 1.87
N SER A 190 29.65 -42.76 2.65
CA SER A 190 28.60 -43.45 3.43
C SER A 190 27.62 -42.37 3.95
N SER A 191 26.28 -42.36 3.78
CA SER A 191 25.20 -43.31 3.45
C SER A 191 24.32 -43.68 4.66
N LEU A 192 23.01 -43.46 4.50
CA LEU A 192 21.87 -44.01 5.25
C LEU A 192 21.59 -43.43 6.66
N LEU A 193 20.43 -42.74 6.79
CA LEU A 193 19.21 -43.38 7.32
C LEU A 193 17.98 -42.46 7.18
N ASN A 194 16.96 -42.91 6.46
CA ASN A 194 15.60 -42.39 6.58
C ASN A 194 14.97 -42.93 7.87
N LYS A 195 14.09 -42.14 8.51
CA LYS A 195 12.93 -42.67 9.22
C LYS A 195 11.86 -41.60 9.40
N ASP A 196 10.71 -41.84 8.78
CA ASP A 196 9.49 -41.07 9.00
C ASP A 196 9.00 -41.25 10.45
N PHE A 197 8.47 -40.19 11.05
CA PHE A 197 7.49 -40.31 12.13
C PHE A 197 6.40 -39.25 11.98
N ASN A 198 5.26 -39.70 11.46
CA ASN A 198 3.98 -39.01 11.54
C ASN A 198 3.24 -39.58 12.76
N LEU A 199 2.82 -38.73 13.70
CA LEU A 199 1.91 -39.12 14.78
C LEU A 199 0.83 -38.07 14.96
N LYS A 200 -0.40 -38.56 15.05
CA LYS A 200 -1.66 -37.81 15.10
C LYS A 200 -2.36 -38.16 16.42
N GLY A 201 -2.96 -37.16 17.07
CA GLY A 201 -3.91 -37.35 18.17
C GLY A 201 -3.35 -37.05 19.57
N SER A 202 -4.04 -36.16 20.29
CA SER A 202 -5.24 -36.59 21.02
C SER A 202 -6.34 -35.53 20.91
#